data_AF-B0WGG7-F1
#
_entry.id   AF-B0WGG7-F1
#
_cell.length_a   1.000
_cell.length_b   1.000
_cell.length_c   1.000
_cell.angle_alpha   90.00
_cell.angle_beta   90.00
_cell.angle_gamma   90.00
#
_symmetry.space_group_name_H-M   'P 1'
#
loop_
_entity.id
_entity.type
_entity.pdbx_description
1 polymer ?
#
loop_
_entity_poly.entity_id
_entity_poly.type
_entity_poly.pdbx_seq_one_letter_code
_entity_poly.pdbx_strand_id
1 'polypeptide(L)'
;MVNHLRKDYLLDVMGNPFRASFKADIPTMMTTIQTQFGGSFVQLLRIYVRYINASLRWHFGLGQESEQARNKLFTNAMVDFAPNAGFNHRYLDYIHGNTPGYLRSERLLSASLTVIIFLLCESYLAIMVSYMLDVKYQDHLQTIDDLERSSISYCLKPGEDLEIYKRFFNVFSPTLVGRIIRPKTSNHWYDIESCTWMLRHEVAQVFLGSEQNYDRNTMRRKMYMLPQMLSCMSRLHSVSRLRPFREHFLAVQQRMIDAGFWQHWNDAVMSAVLIRKWDTFSSQIKR
;
A
#
# COMPACT_ATOMS: atom_id res chain seq x y z
N MET A 1 -3.42 54.47 20.16
CA MET A 1 -4.61 53.89 20.84
C MET A 1 -5.07 52.62 20.08
N VAL A 2 -4.20 51.61 19.94
CA VAL A 2 -4.48 50.34 19.22
C VAL A 2 -3.79 49.16 19.94
N ASN A 3 -3.91 49.08 21.27
CA ASN A 3 -3.33 47.99 22.07
C ASN A 3 -4.34 47.23 22.93
N HIS A 4 -5.63 47.58 22.87
CA HIS A 4 -6.68 46.91 23.65
C HIS A 4 -7.53 45.88 22.88
N LEU A 5 -7.46 45.83 21.54
CA LEU A 5 -8.22 44.85 20.73
C LEU A 5 -7.48 43.54 20.47
N ARG A 6 -6.27 43.35 21.01
CA ARG A 6 -5.47 42.13 20.77
C ARG A 6 -5.70 41.02 21.79
N LYS A 7 -6.48 41.26 22.85
CA LYS A 7 -6.76 40.27 23.91
C LYS A 7 -8.05 39.46 23.74
N ASP A 8 -8.98 39.88 22.90
CA ASP A 8 -10.37 39.36 22.99
C ASP A 8 -10.75 38.30 21.94
N TYR A 9 -9.99 38.12 20.86
CA TYR A 9 -10.31 37.06 19.88
C TYR A 9 -9.84 35.65 20.29
N LEU A 10 -9.01 35.55 21.33
CA LEU A 10 -8.56 34.25 21.88
C LEU A 10 -9.47 33.74 23.01
N LEU A 11 -10.31 34.61 23.60
CA LEU A 11 -11.30 34.22 24.60
C LEU A 11 -12.53 33.53 23.97
N ASP A 12 -12.73 33.67 22.65
CA ASP A 12 -13.87 33.10 21.90
C ASP A 12 -13.82 31.58 21.63
N VAL A 13 -12.88 30.86 22.26
CA VAL A 13 -12.84 29.38 22.27
C VAL A 13 -13.15 28.81 23.67
N MET A 14 -13.65 29.63 24.61
CA MET A 14 -14.18 29.12 25.87
C MET A 14 -15.52 28.39 25.65
N GLY A 15 -15.42 27.13 25.23
CA GLY A 15 -16.54 26.16 25.20
C GLY A 15 -16.88 25.58 23.82
N ASN A 16 -16.44 26.19 22.72
CA ASN A 16 -16.75 25.71 21.37
C ASN A 16 -15.66 24.79 20.82
N PRO A 17 -15.95 23.51 20.51
CA PRO A 17 -14.95 22.59 19.98
C PRO A 17 -14.51 22.96 18.57
N PHE A 18 -13.23 22.81 18.28
CA PHE A 18 -12.67 22.85 16.93
C PHE A 18 -13.26 21.70 16.13
N ARG A 19 -14.11 22.04 15.15
CA ARG A 19 -14.76 21.06 14.29
C ARG A 19 -13.89 20.78 13.08
N ALA A 20 -13.57 19.51 12.88
CA ALA A 20 -12.68 19.08 11.83
C ALA A 20 -13.39 18.00 11.01
N SER A 21 -13.64 18.29 9.72
CA SER A 21 -14.37 17.40 8.81
C SER A 21 -13.42 16.67 7.87
N PHE A 22 -13.53 15.35 7.76
CA PHE A 22 -12.64 14.53 6.93
C PHE A 22 -13.37 13.65 5.95
N LYS A 23 -12.74 13.36 4.81
CA LYS A 23 -12.99 12.15 4.04
C LYS A 23 -12.01 11.08 4.53
N ALA A 24 -12.53 9.91 4.88
CA ALA A 24 -11.68 8.81 5.36
C ALA A 24 -10.79 8.38 4.20
N ASP A 25 -9.49 8.46 4.43
CA ASP A 25 -8.53 8.27 3.38
C ASP A 25 -7.18 7.82 3.94
N ILE A 26 -6.63 6.75 3.38
CA ILE A 26 -5.37 6.16 3.82
C ILE A 26 -4.23 6.84 3.05
N PRO A 27 -3.13 7.25 3.70
CA PRO A 27 -2.78 7.11 5.13
C PRO A 27 -3.19 8.30 6.01
N THR A 28 -3.85 9.33 5.46
CA THR A 28 -4.19 10.55 6.21
C THR A 28 -4.99 10.29 7.48
N MET A 29 -5.83 9.25 7.47
CA MET A 29 -6.73 8.94 8.55
C MET A 29 -7.12 7.47 8.55
N MET A 30 -6.96 6.82 9.70
CA MET A 30 -7.42 5.47 9.94
C MET A 30 -8.31 5.45 11.16
N THR A 31 -9.40 4.72 11.06
CA THR A 31 -10.24 4.40 12.21
C THR A 31 -9.64 3.17 12.87
N THR A 32 -9.09 3.30 14.08
CA THR A 32 -8.80 2.11 14.88
C THR A 32 -10.10 1.57 15.46
N ILE A 33 -10.07 0.28 15.82
CA ILE A 33 -11.21 -0.46 16.39
C ILE A 33 -11.78 0.30 17.61
N GLN A 34 -10.90 0.87 18.44
CA GLN A 34 -11.22 1.57 19.70
C GLN A 34 -11.59 3.06 19.54
N THR A 35 -12.31 3.45 18.48
CA THR A 35 -12.76 4.84 18.21
C THR A 35 -11.66 5.92 18.17
N GLN A 36 -10.39 5.54 18.26
CA GLN A 36 -9.28 6.46 18.14
C GLN A 36 -8.94 6.64 16.67
N PHE A 37 -9.02 7.88 16.20
CA PHE A 37 -8.50 8.21 14.90
C PHE A 37 -6.97 8.21 14.97
N GLY A 38 -6.36 7.43 14.08
CA GLY A 38 -4.94 7.46 13.78
C GLY A 38 -4.71 8.12 12.42
N GLY A 39 -3.45 8.37 12.08
CA GLY A 39 -3.08 9.06 10.85
C GLY A 39 -2.23 10.30 11.12
N SER A 40 -1.32 10.61 10.22
CA SER A 40 -0.43 11.76 10.32
C SER A 40 -1.20 13.07 10.47
N PHE A 41 -2.30 13.24 9.73
CA PHE A 41 -3.13 14.43 9.82
C PHE A 41 -3.89 14.52 11.14
N VAL A 42 -4.30 13.39 11.71
CA VAL A 42 -4.97 13.35 13.01
C VAL A 42 -4.02 13.78 14.11
N GLN A 43 -2.77 13.34 14.06
CA GLN A 43 -1.75 13.75 15.03
C GLN A 43 -1.43 15.24 14.91
N LEU A 44 -1.29 15.75 13.69
CA LEU A 44 -1.13 17.18 13.43
C LEU A 44 -2.26 18.00 14.07
N LEU A 45 -3.52 17.59 13.86
CA LEU A 45 -4.67 18.28 14.45
C LEU A 45 -4.72 18.19 15.98
N ARG A 46 -4.38 17.05 16.56
CA ARG A 46 -4.32 16.91 18.02
C ARG A 46 -3.30 17.87 18.62
N ILE A 47 -2.15 17.99 17.99
CA ILE A 47 -1.10 18.91 18.45
C ILE A 47 -1.53 20.36 18.25
N TYR A 48 -2.09 20.69 17.08
CA TYR A 48 -2.60 22.03 16.81
C TYR A 48 -3.69 22.45 17.81
N VAL A 49 -4.65 21.58 18.08
CA VAL A 49 -5.74 21.85 19.03
C VAL A 49 -5.22 22.02 20.46
N ARG A 50 -4.24 21.21 20.89
CA ARG A 50 -3.55 21.41 22.17
C ARG A 50 -2.82 22.74 22.22
N TYR A 51 -2.15 23.13 21.13
CA TYR A 51 -1.41 24.39 21.04
C TYR A 51 -2.33 25.61 21.20
N ILE A 52 -3.55 25.57 20.65
CA ILE A 52 -4.53 26.65 20.81
C ILE A 52 -5.45 26.47 22.04
N ASN A 53 -5.16 25.50 22.91
CA ASN A 53 -5.97 25.15 24.09
C ASN A 53 -7.47 24.95 23.78
N ALA A 54 -7.78 24.30 22.66
CA ALA A 54 -9.15 23.98 22.26
C ALA A 54 -9.47 22.50 22.50
N SER A 55 -10.75 22.14 22.38
CA SER A 55 -11.18 20.74 22.26
C SER A 55 -11.40 20.38 20.79
N LEU A 56 -11.16 19.13 20.40
CA LEU A 56 -11.28 18.66 19.01
C LEU A 56 -12.54 17.81 18.86
N ARG A 57 -13.41 18.15 17.91
CA ARG A 57 -14.57 17.34 17.52
C ARG A 57 -14.46 16.93 16.05
N TRP A 58 -14.50 15.63 15.83
CA TRP A 58 -14.39 15.03 14.50
C TRP A 58 -15.76 14.96 13.83
N HIS A 59 -15.81 15.33 12.56
CA HIS A 59 -16.97 15.19 11.67
C HIS A 59 -16.58 14.40 10.43
N PHE A 60 -17.51 13.60 9.94
CA PHE A 60 -17.25 12.61 8.90
C PHE A 60 -18.41 12.71 7.88
N GLY A 61 -18.18 12.77 6.56
CA GLY A 61 -19.22 12.57 5.48
C GLY A 61 -19.07 11.28 4.62
N LEU A 62 -19.95 10.28 4.72
CA LEU A 62 -19.91 9.00 3.96
C LEU A 62 -20.15 9.31 2.47
N GLY A 63 -19.91 8.38 1.55
CA GLY A 63 -20.50 8.42 0.18
C GLY A 63 -21.67 7.42 0.04
N GLN A 64 -22.76 7.64 -0.73
CA GLN A 64 -23.09 8.67 -1.72
C GLN A 64 -24.41 9.46 -1.44
N GLU A 65 -25.29 9.05 -0.51
CA GLU A 65 -26.32 9.94 0.08
C GLU A 65 -25.77 10.79 1.23
N SER A 66 -24.46 10.70 1.42
CA SER A 66 -24.03 10.44 2.77
C SER A 66 -22.93 11.37 3.23
N GLU A 67 -22.77 12.53 2.57
CA GLU A 67 -22.49 13.75 3.34
C GLU A 67 -23.42 13.83 4.57
N GLN A 68 -24.66 13.32 4.47
CA GLN A 68 -25.65 13.27 5.55
C GLN A 68 -25.68 12.00 6.43
N ALA A 69 -25.04 10.89 6.07
CA ALA A 69 -25.28 9.61 6.75
C ALA A 69 -24.06 8.96 7.45
N ARG A 70 -22.90 9.64 7.61
CA ARG A 70 -21.71 9.07 8.32
C ARG A 70 -21.83 8.78 9.79
N ASN A 71 -23.03 8.94 10.34
CA ASN A 71 -23.28 8.92 11.76
C ASN A 71 -23.54 7.55 12.38
N LYS A 72 -23.52 6.43 11.65
CA LYS A 72 -23.95 5.17 12.27
C LYS A 72 -23.08 3.98 11.83
N LEU A 73 -22.61 3.23 12.84
CA LEU A 73 -22.13 1.83 12.81
C LEU A 73 -20.62 1.62 12.48
N PHE A 74 -19.79 0.83 13.17
CA PHE A 74 -19.94 -0.14 14.28
C PHE A 74 -18.54 -0.44 14.90
N THR A 75 -18.49 -0.46 16.23
CA THR A 75 -17.88 -1.42 17.19
C THR A 75 -16.74 -2.41 16.83
N ASN A 76 -15.61 -2.26 17.54
CA ASN A 76 -14.92 -3.15 18.52
C ASN A 76 -14.90 -4.70 18.44
N ALA A 77 -13.68 -5.28 18.55
CA ALA A 77 -13.34 -6.58 19.18
C ALA A 77 -11.93 -6.53 19.86
N MET A 78 -11.73 -7.33 20.92
CA MET A 78 -10.58 -7.46 21.86
C MET A 78 -9.86 -8.83 21.68
N VAL A 79 -8.51 -8.93 21.66
CA VAL A 79 -7.57 -9.49 22.71
C VAL A 79 -7.73 -11.01 22.96
N ASP A 80 -6.74 -11.93 23.04
CA ASP A 80 -5.26 -11.97 23.06
C ASP A 80 -4.77 -13.44 22.81
N PHE A 81 -3.43 -13.60 22.73
CA PHE A 81 -2.58 -14.76 23.11
C PHE A 81 -2.07 -15.78 22.05
N ALA A 82 -0.75 -15.98 22.12
CA ALA A 82 0.15 -16.89 21.38
C ALA A 82 0.28 -18.29 22.06
N PRO A 83 0.92 -19.34 21.49
CA PRO A 83 2.40 -19.42 21.40
C PRO A 83 3.04 -20.35 20.31
N ASN A 84 4.39 -20.27 20.21
CA ASN A 84 5.43 -21.29 19.89
C ASN A 84 5.39 -22.23 18.67
N ALA A 85 6.55 -22.35 17.98
CA ALA A 85 7.35 -23.58 17.86
C ALA A 85 8.62 -23.35 17.02
N GLY A 86 9.76 -23.85 17.49
CA GLY A 86 11.03 -23.92 16.75
C GLY A 86 11.20 -25.25 15.99
N PHE A 87 12.22 -25.33 15.14
CA PHE A 87 12.68 -26.59 14.55
C PHE A 87 14.21 -26.64 14.42
N ASN A 88 14.77 -27.73 14.95
CA ASN A 88 16.13 -28.20 14.74
C ASN A 88 16.17 -29.08 13.47
N HIS A 89 17.24 -28.99 12.67
CA HIS A 89 17.59 -30.04 11.71
C HIS A 89 18.99 -30.60 12.04
N ARG A 90 19.02 -31.90 12.37
CA ARG A 90 20.21 -32.76 12.34
C ARG A 90 20.31 -33.38 10.95
N TYR A 91 21.51 -33.35 10.35
CA TYR A 91 21.85 -34.18 9.20
C TYR A 91 22.54 -35.46 9.67
N LEU A 92 22.19 -36.57 9.01
CA LEU A 92 22.71 -37.92 9.18
C LEU A 92 24.02 -38.09 8.39
N ASP A 93 25.05 -38.59 9.05
CA ASP A 93 26.24 -39.18 8.43
C ASP A 93 25.92 -40.62 7.96
N TYR A 94 26.35 -40.96 6.74
CA TYR A 94 26.30 -42.32 6.21
C TYR A 94 27.70 -42.85 5.86
N ILE A 95 28.17 -43.74 6.73
CA ILE A 95 28.85 -45.04 6.51
C ILE A 95 29.83 -45.16 5.32
N HIS A 96 31.12 -45.27 5.66
CA HIS A 96 32.18 -45.85 4.84
C HIS A 96 32.19 -47.39 4.99
N GLY A 97 31.93 -48.11 3.90
CA GLY A 97 32.12 -49.56 3.80
C GLY A 97 33.13 -49.89 2.70
N ASN A 98 34.26 -50.48 3.09
CA ASN A 98 35.24 -51.08 2.18
C ASN A 98 34.61 -52.26 1.42
N THR A 99 34.53 -52.18 0.09
CA THR A 99 34.16 -53.31 -0.77
C THR A 99 35.35 -53.78 -1.64
N PRO A 100 35.49 -55.10 -1.84
CA PRO A 100 36.64 -55.69 -2.53
C PRO A 100 36.52 -55.62 -4.06
N GLY A 101 37.66 -55.41 -4.73
CA GLY A 101 38.00 -55.96 -6.05
C GLY A 101 36.97 -55.93 -7.19
N TYR A 102 36.41 -54.77 -7.52
CA TYR A 102 35.54 -54.59 -8.70
C TYR A 102 36.22 -55.02 -10.01
N LEU A 103 35.50 -55.80 -10.84
CA LEU A 103 35.90 -56.24 -12.17
C LEU A 103 36.00 -55.04 -13.13
N ARG A 104 36.93 -55.09 -14.10
CA ARG A 104 37.24 -53.98 -15.03
C ARG A 104 36.02 -53.47 -15.80
N SER A 105 35.04 -54.33 -16.07
CA SER A 105 33.77 -54.01 -16.71
C SER A 105 32.86 -53.12 -15.85
N GLU A 106 32.83 -53.34 -14.53
CA GLU A 106 32.02 -52.55 -13.60
C GLU A 106 32.56 -51.13 -13.46
N ARG A 107 33.89 -50.96 -13.52
CA ARG A 107 34.52 -49.63 -13.54
C ARG A 107 34.17 -48.84 -14.80
N LEU A 108 34.14 -49.50 -15.96
CA LEU A 108 33.73 -48.88 -17.22
C LEU A 108 32.24 -48.49 -17.20
N LEU A 109 31.38 -49.36 -16.66
CA LEU A 109 29.97 -49.07 -16.51
C LEU A 109 29.71 -47.93 -15.50
N SER A 110 30.44 -47.92 -14.38
CA SER A 110 30.37 -46.81 -13.41
C SER A 110 30.84 -45.50 -14.04
N ALA A 111 31.94 -45.51 -14.80
CA ALA A 111 32.46 -44.31 -15.45
C ALA A 111 31.50 -43.78 -16.53
N SER A 112 30.93 -44.65 -17.37
CA SER A 112 29.95 -44.22 -18.39
C SER A 112 28.68 -43.65 -17.74
N LEU A 113 28.22 -44.27 -16.66
CA LEU A 113 27.05 -43.81 -15.91
C LEU A 113 27.32 -42.45 -15.22
N THR A 114 28.53 -42.22 -14.71
CA THR A 114 28.95 -40.90 -14.22
C THR A 114 28.94 -39.84 -15.33
N VAL A 115 29.43 -40.16 -16.53
CA VAL A 115 29.40 -39.23 -17.67
C VAL A 115 27.97 -38.91 -18.10
N ILE A 116 27.08 -39.91 -18.14
CA ILE A 116 25.66 -39.70 -18.47
C ILE A 116 24.98 -38.83 -17.42
N ILE A 117 25.18 -39.10 -16.13
CA ILE A 117 24.64 -38.27 -15.04
C ILE A 117 25.17 -36.85 -15.16
N PHE A 118 26.46 -36.67 -15.44
CA PHE A 118 27.06 -35.36 -15.63
C PHE A 118 26.38 -34.60 -16.78
N LEU A 119 26.20 -35.22 -17.96
CA LEU A 119 25.51 -34.60 -19.10
C LEU A 119 24.04 -34.26 -18.80
N LEU A 120 23.34 -35.11 -18.05
CA LEU A 120 21.97 -34.85 -17.60
C LEU A 120 21.91 -33.69 -16.60
N CYS A 121 22.87 -33.59 -15.67
CA CYS A 121 22.96 -32.48 -14.74
C CYS A 121 23.25 -31.15 -15.47
N GLU A 122 24.20 -31.15 -16.39
CA GLU A 122 24.54 -29.94 -17.17
C GLU A 122 23.38 -29.49 -18.05
N SER A 123 22.71 -30.41 -18.75
CA SER A 123 21.53 -30.06 -19.57
C SER A 123 20.36 -29.55 -18.72
N TYR A 124 20.12 -30.15 -17.54
CA TYR A 124 19.12 -29.65 -16.60
C TYR A 124 19.48 -28.25 -16.10
N LEU A 125 20.74 -28.01 -15.75
CA LEU A 125 21.22 -26.71 -15.27
C LEU A 125 21.07 -25.65 -16.37
N ALA A 126 21.40 -25.97 -17.63
CA ALA A 126 21.20 -25.09 -18.77
C ALA A 126 19.71 -24.71 -18.97
N ILE A 127 18.80 -25.68 -18.87
CA ILE A 127 17.35 -25.44 -18.95
C ILE A 127 16.88 -24.56 -17.78
N MET A 128 17.34 -24.84 -16.56
CA MET A 128 17.01 -24.02 -15.38
C MET A 128 17.52 -22.59 -15.52
N VAL A 129 18.74 -22.39 -16.03
CA VAL A 129 19.30 -21.07 -16.28
C VAL A 129 18.51 -20.35 -17.38
N SER A 130 18.18 -21.02 -18.48
CA SER A 130 17.33 -20.44 -19.53
C SER A 130 15.98 -20.01 -18.97
N TYR A 131 15.34 -20.87 -18.18
CA TYR A 131 14.08 -20.56 -17.51
C TYR A 131 14.22 -19.37 -16.54
N MET A 132 15.29 -19.33 -15.73
CA MET A 132 15.54 -18.20 -14.84
C MET A 132 15.77 -16.89 -15.60
N LEU A 133 16.46 -16.94 -16.74
CA LEU A 133 16.65 -15.77 -17.60
C LEU A 133 15.30 -15.35 -18.20
N ASP A 134 14.56 -16.26 -18.81
CA ASP A 134 13.24 -15.95 -19.40
C ASP A 134 12.23 -15.40 -18.38
N VAL A 135 12.23 -15.94 -17.16
CA VAL A 135 11.37 -15.45 -16.08
C VAL A 135 11.85 -14.09 -15.54
N LYS A 136 13.16 -13.88 -15.45
CA LYS A 136 13.74 -12.60 -15.00
C LYS A 136 13.57 -11.49 -16.03
N TYR A 137 13.43 -11.83 -17.32
CA TYR A 137 13.31 -10.89 -18.43
C TYR A 137 11.91 -10.79 -19.04
N GLN A 138 10.84 -11.22 -18.36
CA GLN A 138 9.54 -10.68 -18.73
C GLN A 138 9.60 -9.16 -18.55
N ASP A 139 9.57 -8.41 -19.66
CA ASP A 139 9.63 -6.96 -19.67
C ASP A 139 8.45 -6.41 -18.88
N HIS A 140 8.64 -6.27 -17.57
CA HIS A 140 7.79 -5.48 -16.73
C HIS A 140 7.82 -4.07 -17.31
N LEU A 141 6.65 -3.55 -17.64
CA LEU A 141 6.52 -2.18 -18.10
C LEU A 141 7.21 -1.26 -17.08
N GLN A 142 8.15 -0.44 -17.53
CA GLN A 142 8.86 0.48 -16.65
C GLN A 142 8.30 1.89 -16.78
N THR A 143 7.85 2.23 -17.98
CA THR A 143 7.41 3.58 -18.32
C THR A 143 5.98 3.59 -18.83
N ILE A 144 5.39 4.78 -18.84
CA ILE A 144 4.14 5.07 -19.53
C ILE A 144 4.28 4.74 -21.01
N ASP A 145 5.42 5.03 -21.63
CA ASP A 145 5.62 4.78 -23.07
C ASP A 145 5.56 3.28 -23.37
N ASP A 146 6.08 2.44 -22.48
CA ASP A 146 5.95 0.98 -22.58
C ASP A 146 4.48 0.56 -22.44
N LEU A 147 3.75 1.16 -21.50
CA LEU A 147 2.31 0.95 -21.36
C LEU A 147 1.55 1.41 -22.61
N GLU A 148 1.95 2.51 -23.22
CA GLU A 148 1.35 3.02 -24.44
C GLU A 148 1.58 2.08 -25.62
N ARG A 149 2.75 1.47 -25.73
CA ARG A 149 3.07 0.44 -26.73
C ARG A 149 2.37 -0.90 -26.45
N SER A 150 2.09 -1.19 -25.18
CA SER A 150 1.35 -2.39 -24.79
C SER A 150 -0.12 -2.31 -25.25
N SER A 151 -0.79 -3.45 -25.36
CA SER A 151 -2.24 -3.52 -25.62
C SER A 151 -3.09 -3.43 -24.35
N ILE A 152 -2.48 -3.17 -23.19
CA ILE A 152 -3.19 -3.15 -21.90
C ILE A 152 -4.09 -1.92 -21.84
N SER A 153 -5.31 -2.12 -21.35
CA SER A 153 -6.31 -1.07 -21.21
C SER A 153 -6.17 -0.34 -19.88
N TYR A 154 -6.70 0.88 -19.82
CA TYR A 154 -6.71 1.68 -18.60
C TYR A 154 -8.12 1.68 -18.00
N CYS A 155 -8.28 1.21 -16.76
CA CYS A 155 -9.59 1.15 -16.12
C CYS A 155 -9.85 2.34 -15.20
N LEU A 156 -11.07 2.87 -15.24
CA LEU A 156 -11.56 3.85 -14.28
C LEU A 156 -12.13 3.17 -13.05
N LYS A 157 -11.77 3.68 -11.86
CA LYS A 157 -12.36 3.22 -10.61
C LYS A 157 -13.88 3.47 -10.62
N PRO A 158 -14.70 2.53 -10.11
CA PRO A 158 -16.13 2.75 -9.98
C PRO A 158 -16.46 4.06 -9.24
N GLY A 159 -17.34 4.86 -9.83
CA GLY A 159 -17.79 6.15 -9.27
C GLY A 159 -16.89 7.35 -9.56
N GLU A 160 -15.75 7.17 -10.24
CA GLU A 160 -14.91 8.30 -10.67
C GLU A 160 -15.36 8.85 -12.03
N ASP A 161 -15.36 10.19 -12.12
CA ASP A 161 -15.74 10.89 -13.34
C ASP A 161 -14.59 10.86 -14.36
N LEU A 162 -14.92 10.47 -15.60
CA LEU A 162 -13.97 10.44 -16.71
C LEU A 162 -13.45 11.84 -17.02
N GLU A 163 -14.28 12.87 -16.86
CA GLU A 163 -13.88 14.25 -17.16
C GLU A 163 -12.83 14.78 -16.17
N ILE A 164 -12.90 14.35 -14.90
CA ILE A 164 -11.85 14.66 -13.91
C ILE A 164 -10.53 14.02 -14.36
N TYR A 165 -10.58 12.76 -14.79
CA TYR A 165 -9.40 12.07 -15.29
C TYR A 165 -8.82 12.72 -16.54
N LYS A 166 -9.64 13.04 -17.55
CA LYS A 166 -9.19 13.73 -18.76
C LYS A 166 -8.41 15.01 -18.45
N ARG A 167 -8.84 15.80 -17.44
CA ARG A 167 -8.10 17.00 -17.02
C ARG A 167 -6.74 16.69 -16.42
N PHE A 168 -6.62 15.61 -15.64
CA PHE A 168 -5.32 15.13 -15.17
C PHE A 168 -4.47 14.52 -16.29
N PHE A 169 -5.13 14.06 -17.35
CA PHE A 169 -4.54 13.29 -18.44
C PHE A 169 -4.14 14.08 -19.68
N ASN A 170 -4.10 15.41 -19.62
CA ASN A 170 -3.52 16.23 -20.70
C ASN A 170 -2.04 15.88 -21.00
N VAL A 171 -1.40 15.07 -20.15
CA VAL A 171 -0.03 14.56 -20.31
C VAL A 171 0.03 13.29 -21.18
N PHE A 172 -1.05 12.52 -21.32
CA PHE A 172 -1.03 11.24 -22.02
C PHE A 172 -1.37 11.35 -23.50
N SER A 173 -0.92 10.37 -24.29
CA SER A 173 -1.26 10.34 -25.70
C SER A 173 -2.77 10.08 -25.90
N PRO A 174 -3.36 10.60 -26.99
CA PRO A 174 -4.74 10.31 -27.36
C PRO A 174 -5.01 8.80 -27.47
N THR A 175 -3.99 8.01 -27.82
CA THR A 175 -4.05 6.55 -27.91
C THR A 175 -4.32 5.89 -26.56
N LEU A 176 -3.72 6.39 -25.47
CA LEU A 176 -4.00 5.87 -24.14
C LEU A 176 -5.40 6.29 -23.66
N VAL A 177 -5.80 7.54 -23.94
CA VAL A 177 -7.14 8.05 -23.61
C VAL A 177 -8.24 7.24 -24.30
N GLY A 178 -8.01 6.83 -25.56
CA GLY A 178 -8.93 5.97 -26.31
C GLY A 178 -9.10 4.55 -25.74
N ARG A 179 -8.18 4.11 -24.88
CA ARG A 179 -8.20 2.80 -24.21
C ARG A 179 -8.75 2.84 -22.79
N ILE A 180 -9.36 3.96 -22.39
CA ILE A 180 -9.99 4.06 -21.07
C ILE A 180 -11.30 3.28 -21.07
N ILE A 181 -11.40 2.29 -20.19
CA ILE A 181 -12.56 1.42 -20.02
C ILE A 181 -13.22 1.70 -18.66
N ARG A 182 -14.56 1.75 -18.66
CA ARG A 182 -15.35 1.66 -17.44
C ARG A 182 -15.79 0.22 -17.23
N PRO A 183 -15.23 -0.50 -16.26
CA PRO A 183 -15.63 -1.87 -16.01
C PRO A 183 -17.07 -1.93 -15.50
N LYS A 184 -17.86 -2.85 -16.06
CA LYS A 184 -19.30 -2.98 -15.77
C LYS A 184 -19.62 -3.99 -14.68
N THR A 185 -18.72 -4.94 -14.44
CA THR A 185 -19.07 -6.23 -13.80
C THR A 185 -18.48 -6.44 -12.42
N SER A 186 -17.49 -5.64 -12.00
CA SER A 186 -16.86 -5.80 -10.69
C SER A 186 -17.11 -4.59 -9.78
N ASN A 187 -17.47 -4.88 -8.53
CA ASN A 187 -17.55 -3.89 -7.45
C ASN A 187 -16.15 -3.47 -6.96
N HIS A 188 -15.12 -4.27 -7.26
CA HIS A 188 -13.75 -4.02 -6.84
C HIS A 188 -12.83 -3.86 -8.04
N TRP A 189 -12.09 -2.75 -8.05
CA TRP A 189 -11.17 -2.44 -9.13
C TRP A 189 -10.05 -3.48 -9.28
N TYR A 190 -9.63 -4.15 -8.20
CA TYR A 190 -8.52 -5.11 -8.25
C TYR A 190 -8.87 -6.50 -8.79
N ASP A 191 -10.15 -6.80 -9.08
CA ASP A 191 -10.57 -8.12 -9.58
C ASP A 191 -10.43 -8.26 -11.10
N ILE A 192 -9.99 -7.21 -11.81
CA ILE A 192 -9.93 -7.18 -13.27
C ILE A 192 -8.51 -7.47 -13.74
N GLU A 193 -8.30 -8.67 -14.27
CA GLU A 193 -6.97 -9.24 -14.55
C GLU A 193 -6.25 -8.64 -15.79
N SER A 194 -6.85 -7.67 -16.48
CA SER A 194 -6.34 -7.13 -17.74
C SER A 194 -6.35 -5.60 -17.83
N CYS A 195 -6.35 -4.93 -16.67
CA CYS A 195 -6.41 -3.48 -16.61
C CYS A 195 -5.29 -2.85 -15.79
N THR A 196 -4.83 -1.70 -16.26
CA THR A 196 -4.02 -0.78 -15.47
C THR A 196 -4.90 0.22 -14.74
N TRP A 197 -4.42 0.68 -13.60
CA TRP A 197 -5.13 1.59 -12.71
C TRP A 197 -4.19 2.70 -12.28
N MET A 198 -4.66 3.95 -12.30
CA MET A 198 -3.97 5.00 -11.57
C MET A 198 -4.49 5.04 -10.15
N LEU A 199 -3.55 4.94 -9.23
CA LEU A 199 -3.79 5.12 -7.82
C LEU A 199 -2.81 6.16 -7.32
N ARG A 200 -3.17 6.82 -6.23
CA ARG A 200 -2.17 7.58 -5.49
C ARG A 200 -1.13 6.63 -4.95
N HIS A 201 0.12 7.09 -4.96
CA HIS A 201 1.28 6.30 -4.59
C HIS A 201 1.12 5.59 -3.24
N GLU A 202 0.60 6.27 -2.23
CA GLU A 202 0.46 5.70 -0.89
C GLU A 202 -0.60 4.59 -0.85
N VAL A 203 -1.69 4.74 -1.59
CA VAL A 203 -2.73 3.71 -1.72
C VAL A 203 -2.20 2.51 -2.49
N ALA A 204 -1.45 2.76 -3.57
CA ALA A 204 -0.80 1.72 -4.35
C ALA A 204 0.18 0.93 -3.49
N GLN A 205 1.04 1.58 -2.70
CA GLN A 205 1.97 0.92 -1.79
C GLN A 205 1.26 0.04 -0.76
N VAL A 206 0.21 0.56 -0.11
CA VAL A 206 -0.61 -0.23 0.82
C VAL A 206 -1.23 -1.44 0.12
N PHE A 207 -1.71 -1.27 -1.11
CA PHE A 207 -2.30 -2.36 -1.87
C PHE A 207 -1.26 -3.40 -2.29
N LEU A 208 -0.08 -2.99 -2.75
CA LEU A 208 0.98 -3.90 -3.16
C LEU A 208 1.45 -4.81 -2.02
N GLY A 209 1.45 -4.31 -0.78
CA GLY A 209 1.73 -5.10 0.42
C GLY A 209 0.55 -5.87 0.97
N SER A 210 -0.64 -5.77 0.37
CA SER A 210 -1.86 -6.40 0.87
C SER A 210 -2.13 -7.76 0.25
N GLU A 211 -2.90 -8.58 0.97
CA GLU A 211 -3.34 -9.91 0.52
C GLU A 211 -4.12 -9.88 -0.79
N GLN A 212 -4.84 -8.79 -1.02
CA GLN A 212 -5.63 -8.61 -2.24
C GLN A 212 -4.74 -8.58 -3.50
N ASN A 213 -3.45 -8.27 -3.34
CA ASN A 213 -2.49 -8.29 -4.44
C ASN A 213 -1.88 -9.67 -4.70
N TYR A 214 -2.30 -10.73 -3.99
CA TYR A 214 -1.82 -12.09 -4.21
C TYR A 214 -2.93 -12.94 -4.84
N ASP A 215 -2.56 -13.72 -5.85
CA ASP A 215 -3.41 -14.80 -6.34
C ASP A 215 -3.45 -15.92 -5.29
N ARG A 216 -4.66 -16.33 -4.89
CA ARG A 216 -4.86 -17.38 -3.88
C ARG A 216 -4.34 -18.75 -4.32
N ASN A 217 -4.34 -19.02 -5.62
CA ASN A 217 -3.94 -20.32 -6.15
C ASN A 217 -2.44 -20.40 -6.35
N THR A 218 -1.84 -19.35 -6.93
CA THR A 218 -0.41 -19.35 -7.29
C THR A 218 0.48 -18.66 -6.26
N MET A 219 -0.10 -17.93 -5.31
CA MET A 219 0.58 -17.06 -4.35
C MET A 219 1.49 -16.01 -5.02
N ARG A 220 1.28 -15.75 -6.31
CA ARG A 220 2.02 -14.73 -7.07
C ARG A 220 1.37 -13.37 -6.91
N ARG A 221 2.19 -12.31 -7.01
CA ARG A 221 1.68 -10.94 -7.03
C ARG A 221 0.93 -10.67 -8.33
N LYS A 222 -0.29 -10.14 -8.22
CA LYS A 222 -1.16 -9.80 -9.35
C LYS A 222 -0.78 -8.47 -10.00
N MET A 223 -0.40 -7.49 -9.17
CA MET A 223 -0.10 -6.13 -9.61
C MET A 223 1.26 -5.68 -9.10
N TYR A 224 1.85 -4.77 -9.88
CA TYR A 224 3.03 -4.00 -9.52
C TYR A 224 2.78 -2.52 -9.86
N MET A 225 3.62 -1.64 -9.32
CA MET A 225 3.54 -0.20 -9.57
C MET A 225 4.65 0.16 -10.56
N LEU A 226 4.31 0.92 -11.60
CA LEU A 226 5.30 1.51 -12.49
C LEU A 226 6.20 2.48 -11.69
N PRO A 227 7.52 2.48 -11.90
CA PRO A 227 8.42 3.40 -11.22
C PRO A 227 8.20 4.87 -11.61
N GLN A 228 7.57 5.13 -12.76
CA GLN A 228 7.32 6.49 -13.25
C GLN A 228 6.17 7.18 -12.49
N MET A 229 6.46 8.36 -11.93
CA MET A 229 5.46 9.23 -11.31
C MET A 229 4.77 10.08 -12.37
N LEU A 230 3.43 10.03 -12.40
CA LEU A 230 2.61 10.73 -13.39
C LEU A 230 2.36 12.20 -13.03
N SER A 231 2.19 12.48 -11.74
CA SER A 231 1.86 13.79 -11.23
C SER A 231 2.23 13.89 -9.76
N CYS A 232 2.61 15.09 -9.32
CA CYS A 232 2.76 15.41 -7.92
C CYS A 232 1.47 16.11 -7.44
N MET A 233 0.64 15.40 -6.69
CA MET A 233 -0.55 16.00 -6.08
C MET A 233 -0.24 16.47 -4.66
N SER A 234 -0.34 17.77 -4.42
CA SER A 234 -0.28 18.32 -3.06
C SER A 234 -1.60 18.06 -2.32
N ARG A 235 -1.53 17.56 -1.08
CA ARG A 235 -2.70 17.55 -0.20
C ARG A 235 -2.98 18.97 0.26
N LEU A 236 -4.18 19.45 -0.06
CA LEU A 236 -4.64 20.77 0.36
C LEU A 236 -5.59 20.63 1.54
N HIS A 237 -5.49 21.56 2.48
CA HIS A 237 -6.42 21.71 3.58
C HIS A 237 -7.24 22.98 3.35
N SER A 238 -8.56 22.86 3.43
CA SER A 238 -9.44 24.02 3.45
C SER A 238 -9.65 24.48 4.89
N VAL A 239 -9.29 25.73 5.16
CA VAL A 239 -9.56 26.40 6.43
C VAL A 239 -10.57 27.51 6.15
N SER A 240 -11.51 27.74 7.08
CA SER A 240 -12.50 28.82 6.95
C SER A 240 -11.81 30.17 6.69
N ARG A 241 -12.30 30.93 5.70
CA ARG A 241 -11.71 32.19 5.20
C ARG A 241 -11.61 33.29 6.27
N LEU A 242 -12.47 33.26 7.29
CA LEU A 242 -12.72 34.40 8.18
C LEU A 242 -11.98 34.33 9.53
N ARG A 243 -10.83 33.65 9.65
CA ARG A 243 -10.24 33.44 10.99
C ARG A 243 -8.70 33.52 11.07
N PRO A 244 -8.14 33.99 12.21
CA PRO A 244 -6.70 33.98 12.51
C PRO A 244 -6.10 32.56 12.60
N PHE A 245 -6.94 31.51 12.56
CA PHE A 245 -6.50 30.12 12.64
C PHE A 245 -5.69 29.65 11.44
N ARG A 246 -5.85 30.26 10.25
CA ARG A 246 -5.12 29.81 9.05
C ARG A 246 -3.62 29.98 9.23
N GLU A 247 -3.17 31.16 9.64
CA GLU A 247 -1.75 31.47 9.80
C GLU A 247 -1.14 30.63 10.92
N HIS A 248 -1.83 30.52 12.06
CA HIS A 248 -1.37 29.68 13.17
C HIS A 248 -1.30 28.19 12.80
N PHE A 249 -2.30 27.67 12.08
CA PHE A 249 -2.32 26.29 11.63
C PHE A 249 -1.15 26.01 10.67
N LEU A 250 -0.92 26.89 9.70
CA LEU A 250 0.20 26.76 8.75
C LEU A 250 1.55 26.83 9.47
N ALA A 251 1.71 27.73 10.44
CA ALA A 251 2.95 27.82 11.23
C ALA A 251 3.21 26.54 12.04
N VAL A 252 2.18 25.96 12.68
CA VAL A 252 2.31 24.69 13.40
C VAL A 252 2.60 23.54 12.44
N GLN A 253 1.88 23.47 11.31
CA GLN A 253 2.10 22.45 10.29
C GLN A 253 3.54 22.49 9.77
N GLN A 254 4.06 23.66 9.43
CA GLN A 254 5.42 23.83 8.94
C GLN A 254 6.44 23.33 9.97
N ARG A 255 6.31 23.74 11.24
CA ARG A 255 7.19 23.27 12.33
C ARG A 255 7.17 21.75 12.50
N MET A 256 6.01 21.12 12.34
CA MET A 256 5.89 19.66 12.43
C MET A 256 6.55 18.95 11.25
N ILE A 257 6.49 19.54 10.05
CA ILE A 257 7.16 19.04 8.87
C ILE A 257 8.68 19.19 9.03
N ASP A 258 9.15 20.37 9.42
CA ASP A 258 10.58 20.67 9.60
C ASP A 258 11.22 19.79 10.69
N ALA A 259 10.46 19.46 11.74
CA ALA A 259 10.90 18.55 12.79
C ALA A 259 10.82 17.05 12.40
N GLY A 260 10.38 16.72 11.18
CA GLY A 260 10.26 15.34 10.69
C GLY A 260 9.10 14.52 11.26
N PHE A 261 8.23 15.12 12.10
CA PHE A 261 7.10 14.42 12.71
C PHE A 261 6.10 13.90 11.67
N TRP A 262 5.90 14.68 10.60
CA TRP A 262 4.99 14.28 9.53
C TRP A 262 5.41 12.97 8.86
N GLN A 263 6.69 12.85 8.51
CA GLN A 263 7.26 11.65 7.90
C GLN A 263 7.18 10.47 8.86
N HIS A 264 7.63 10.67 10.10
CA HIS A 264 7.57 9.65 11.15
C HIS A 264 6.15 9.08 11.34
N TRP A 265 5.12 9.94 11.41
CA TRP A 265 3.74 9.46 11.54
C TRP A 265 3.23 8.75 10.29
N ASN A 266 3.60 9.19 9.09
CA ASN A 266 3.25 8.47 7.87
C ASN A 266 3.85 7.06 7.88
N ASP A 267 5.13 6.94 8.22
CA ASP A 267 5.83 5.66 8.23
C ASP A 267 5.25 4.72 9.30
N ALA A 268 4.96 5.24 10.50
CA ALA A 268 4.32 4.48 11.57
C ALA A 268 2.92 3.97 11.17
N VAL A 269 2.13 4.83 10.52
CA VAL A 269 0.78 4.51 10.05
C VAL A 269 0.80 3.47 8.92
N MET A 270 1.72 3.62 7.96
CA MET A 270 1.90 2.66 6.87
C MET A 270 2.36 1.30 7.41
N SER A 271 3.31 1.30 8.32
CA SER A 271 3.80 0.07 8.98
C SER A 271 2.68 -0.63 9.74
N ALA A 272 1.89 0.12 10.51
CA ALA A 272 0.75 -0.45 11.26
C ALA A 272 -0.32 -1.07 10.35
N VAL A 273 -0.58 -0.47 9.18
CA VAL A 273 -1.51 -1.08 8.20
C VAL A 273 -0.95 -2.37 7.61
N LEU A 274 0.31 -2.35 7.21
CA LEU A 274 0.94 -3.49 6.58
C LEU A 274 1.00 -4.68 7.55
N ILE A 275 1.41 -4.44 8.80
CA ILE A 275 1.44 -5.46 9.86
C ILE A 275 0.04 -6.03 10.10
N ARG A 276 -0.96 -5.17 10.35
CA ARG A 276 -2.32 -5.62 10.64
C ARG A 276 -2.93 -6.47 9.52
N LYS A 277 -2.62 -6.14 8.27
CA LYS A 277 -3.07 -6.94 7.13
C LYS A 277 -2.36 -8.29 7.09
N TRP A 278 -1.04 -8.31 7.29
CA TRP A 278 -0.28 -9.56 7.29
C TRP A 278 -0.75 -10.58 8.35
N ASP A 279 -1.09 -10.10 9.55
CA ASP A 279 -1.63 -10.95 10.62
C ASP A 279 -2.98 -11.56 10.24
N THR A 280 -3.82 -10.80 9.51
CA THR A 280 -5.10 -11.30 8.98
C THR A 280 -4.86 -12.43 7.99
N PHE A 281 -3.86 -12.30 7.11
CA PHE A 281 -3.53 -13.28 6.08
C PHE A 281 -3.07 -14.61 6.65
N SER A 282 -2.08 -14.54 7.54
CA SER A 282 -1.46 -15.73 8.12
C SER A 282 -2.45 -16.56 8.92
N SER A 283 -3.49 -15.92 9.48
CA SER A 283 -4.59 -16.60 10.16
C SER A 283 -5.55 -17.33 9.21
N GLN A 284 -5.70 -16.87 7.96
CA GLN A 284 -6.55 -17.50 6.95
C GLN A 284 -5.90 -18.72 6.31
N ILE A 285 -4.58 -18.69 6.06
CA ILE A 285 -3.85 -19.82 5.45
C ILE A 285 -3.78 -21.05 6.37
N LYS A 286 -3.84 -20.84 7.69
CA LYS A 286 -3.79 -21.94 8.67
C LYS A 286 -5.12 -22.70 8.81
N ARG A 287 -6.18 -22.30 8.11
CA ARG A 287 -7.49 -22.97 8.08
C ARG A 287 -7.67 -23.74 6.78
#